data_AF-A0A2R6J6K1-F1
#
_entry.id   AF-A0A2R6J6K1-F1
#
_cell.length_a   1.000
_cell.length_b   1.000
_cell.length_c   1.000
_cell.angle_alpha   90.00
_cell.angle_beta   90.00
_cell.angle_gamma   90.00
#
_symmetry.space_group_name_H-M   'P 1'
#
loop_
_entity.id
_entity.type
_entity.pdbx_description
1 polymer ?
#
loop_
_entity_poly.entity_id
_entity_poly.type
_entity_poly.pdbx_seq_one_letter_code
_entity_poly.pdbx_strand_id
1 'polypeptide(L)'
;MAPLSRQRLGTVLILLAVVAVVGSFAVSVATAPSAGTGSTNDSADRGRTLVGMQAEGRVAMLDANGDPLWRIGSETVDYFDVTMLDNGSVLAGFVAEDQDDCGQYESPCSRTGFRLIDPEPEPAVVGEWSFPVRSKLNSEVHDVEPLPSGEYLLTDMEYERILTVAGNGTITWQWNASQRYDAPPDVTRTDWLHINDVDRVGDGRYMVSVRNANQVLVVERGEGVVDVINEDEKRGDDANCKRRSGLADYSNDSDGDVLCGDPEIMDHQHNPQSLDDGAVLVADSENDRIVELHEEDGEWNVSWGVKSSNGVRYDWPRDADRLPNGNTLITDSRNDRVVEVTPNGTTVWSAATGRWPYEAERLPYGELIDDDRLTRLDSDGDTPARGTDSALPFVDRAYAGLSFVVSLPAWFQPWHIGVIAVAVVLVVLGSVLIVSGRWNR
;
A
#
# COMPACT_ATOMS: atom_id res chain seq x y z
N MET A 1 -23.61 -42.25 38.73
CA MET A 1 -22.29 -41.58 38.73
C MET A 1 -22.26 -40.62 39.90
N ALA A 2 -21.25 -40.67 40.77
CA ALA A 2 -21.12 -39.70 41.85
C ALA A 2 -20.77 -38.32 41.26
N PRO A 3 -21.38 -37.21 41.75
CA PRO A 3 -21.08 -35.88 41.23
C PRO A 3 -19.60 -35.54 41.47
N LEU A 4 -18.94 -35.00 40.45
CA LEU A 4 -17.56 -34.52 40.54
C LEU A 4 -17.47 -33.46 41.64
N SER A 5 -16.53 -33.62 42.58
CA SER A 5 -16.20 -32.55 43.53
C SER A 5 -15.82 -31.28 42.77
N ARG A 6 -16.18 -30.10 43.29
CA ARG A 6 -15.85 -28.79 42.66
C ARG A 6 -14.37 -28.66 42.26
N GLN A 7 -13.47 -29.21 43.07
CA GLN A 7 -12.03 -29.25 42.77
C GLN A 7 -11.72 -30.06 41.50
N ARG A 8 -12.27 -31.27 41.39
CA ARG A 8 -12.11 -32.13 40.19
C ARG A 8 -12.73 -31.49 38.94
N LEU A 9 -13.91 -30.89 39.07
CA LEU A 9 -14.54 -30.17 37.95
C LEU A 9 -13.67 -29.00 37.49
N GLY A 10 -13.14 -28.20 38.42
CA GLY A 10 -12.25 -27.10 38.08
C GLY A 10 -10.94 -27.54 37.43
N THR A 11 -10.34 -28.64 37.89
CA THR A 11 -9.17 -29.25 37.23
C THR A 11 -9.49 -29.71 35.81
N VAL A 12 -10.65 -30.32 35.59
CA VAL A 12 -11.09 -30.74 34.24
C VAL A 12 -11.26 -29.54 33.31
N LEU A 13 -11.85 -28.44 33.77
CA LEU A 13 -12.02 -27.24 32.93
C LEU A 13 -10.66 -26.63 32.52
N ILE A 14 -9.69 -26.56 33.44
CA ILE A 14 -8.34 -26.08 33.12
C ILE A 14 -7.65 -27.02 32.13
N LEU A 15 -7.76 -28.34 32.32
CA LEU A 15 -7.18 -29.32 31.39
C LEU A 15 -7.81 -29.23 30.00
N LEU A 16 -9.13 -29.06 29.90
CA LEU A 16 -9.82 -28.85 28.63
C LEU A 16 -9.35 -27.59 27.92
N ALA A 17 -9.16 -26.49 28.67
CA ALA A 17 -8.62 -25.24 28.12
C ALA A 17 -7.22 -25.43 27.52
N VAL A 18 -6.32 -26.10 28.25
CA VAL A 18 -4.94 -26.36 27.79
C VAL A 18 -4.96 -27.29 26.56
N VAL A 19 -5.74 -28.36 26.59
CA VAL A 19 -5.84 -29.30 25.47
C VAL A 19 -6.44 -28.63 24.24
N ALA A 20 -7.43 -27.76 24.40
CA ALA A 20 -8.03 -27.02 23.29
C ALA A 20 -7.00 -26.12 22.59
N VAL A 21 -6.25 -25.31 23.36
CA VAL A 21 -5.25 -24.38 22.78
C VAL A 21 -4.06 -25.13 22.16
N VAL A 22 -3.50 -26.10 22.87
CA VAL A 22 -2.35 -26.87 22.36
C VAL A 22 -2.77 -27.72 21.17
N GLY A 23 -3.96 -28.34 21.23
CA GLY A 23 -4.52 -29.13 20.14
C GLY A 23 -4.79 -28.28 18.90
N SER A 24 -5.36 -27.08 19.06
CA SER A 24 -5.60 -26.17 17.93
C SER A 24 -4.29 -25.77 17.25
N PHE A 25 -3.27 -25.38 18.02
CA PHE A 25 -1.98 -25.01 17.43
C PHE A 25 -1.30 -26.20 16.75
N ALA A 26 -1.34 -27.39 17.36
CA ALA A 26 -0.76 -28.59 16.77
C ALA A 26 -1.41 -28.97 15.44
N VAL A 27 -2.74 -28.84 15.33
CA VAL A 27 -3.47 -29.06 14.07
C VAL A 27 -3.04 -28.04 13.03
N SER A 28 -3.10 -26.75 13.37
CA SER A 28 -2.78 -25.69 12.41
C SER A 28 -1.34 -25.72 11.96
N VAL A 29 -0.38 -25.99 12.86
CA VAL A 29 1.03 -26.18 12.51
C VAL A 29 1.21 -27.39 11.58
N ALA A 30 0.49 -28.48 11.81
CA ALA A 30 0.59 -29.69 10.99
C ALA A 30 -0.03 -29.54 9.59
N THR A 31 -1.04 -28.68 9.45
CA THR A 31 -1.71 -28.39 8.18
C THR A 31 -1.18 -27.14 7.50
N ALA A 32 -0.26 -26.42 8.13
CA ALA A 32 0.25 -25.17 7.58
C ALA A 32 1.13 -25.41 6.35
N PRO A 33 1.07 -24.50 5.36
CA PRO A 33 2.05 -24.46 4.30
C PRO A 33 3.45 -24.34 4.91
N SER A 34 4.42 -25.07 4.37
CA SER A 34 5.82 -24.93 4.77
C SER A 34 6.28 -23.49 4.50
N ALA A 35 6.48 -22.70 5.57
CA ALA A 35 7.22 -21.45 5.52
C ALA A 35 8.71 -21.77 5.32
N GLY A 36 9.07 -22.08 4.08
CA GLY A 36 10.45 -22.29 3.68
C GLY A 36 11.13 -20.95 3.43
N THR A 37 12.31 -20.75 4.04
CA THR A 37 13.36 -20.00 3.36
C THR A 37 13.53 -20.62 1.97
N GLY A 38 13.25 -19.83 0.93
CA GLY A 38 13.09 -20.22 -0.47
C GLY A 38 13.61 -21.61 -0.82
N SER A 39 12.67 -22.53 -1.07
CA SER A 39 13.02 -23.72 -1.83
C SER A 39 13.44 -23.27 -3.23
N THR A 40 14.36 -23.97 -3.89
CA THR A 40 14.76 -23.68 -5.28
C THR A 40 13.60 -23.80 -6.28
N ASN A 41 12.41 -24.23 -5.84
CA ASN A 41 11.19 -24.23 -6.63
C ASN A 41 10.37 -22.95 -6.42
N ASP A 42 10.39 -22.33 -5.24
CA ASP A 42 9.72 -21.03 -4.99
C ASP A 42 10.37 -19.90 -5.82
N SER A 43 11.66 -20.01 -6.14
CA SER A 43 12.34 -19.06 -7.02
C SER A 43 12.04 -19.28 -8.50
N ALA A 44 11.49 -20.43 -8.91
CA ALA A 44 11.08 -20.61 -10.30
C ALA A 44 9.69 -19.99 -10.57
N ASP A 45 8.80 -20.02 -9.58
CA ASP A 45 7.41 -19.56 -9.72
C ASP A 45 7.22 -18.06 -9.38
N ARG A 46 8.13 -17.45 -8.60
CA ARG A 46 8.03 -16.04 -8.16
C ARG A 46 8.28 -15.01 -9.28
N GLY A 47 8.75 -15.41 -10.45
CA GLY A 47 8.97 -14.49 -11.57
C GLY A 47 10.05 -13.44 -11.30
N ARG A 48 9.98 -12.31 -12.02
CA ARG A 48 10.94 -11.19 -11.92
C ARG A 48 10.27 -10.00 -11.22
N THR A 49 11.06 -9.07 -10.69
CA THR A 49 10.56 -7.83 -10.08
C THR A 49 11.19 -6.63 -10.76
N LEU A 50 10.38 -5.75 -11.34
CA LEU A 50 10.81 -4.44 -11.83
C LEU A 50 10.77 -3.45 -10.66
N VAL A 51 11.74 -2.54 -10.56
CA VAL A 51 11.83 -1.60 -9.44
C VAL A 51 12.34 -0.24 -9.91
N GLY A 52 11.61 0.82 -9.55
CA GLY A 52 12.02 2.21 -9.67
C GLY A 52 12.67 2.69 -8.36
N MET A 53 13.75 3.46 -8.46
CA MET A 53 14.50 3.95 -7.29
C MET A 53 14.78 5.45 -7.45
N GLN A 54 14.12 6.24 -6.60
CA GLN A 54 14.22 7.71 -6.62
C GLN A 54 15.65 8.14 -6.34
N ALA A 55 16.18 7.93 -5.13
CA ALA A 55 17.46 8.51 -4.73
C ALA A 55 18.71 7.75 -5.19
N GLU A 56 18.57 6.52 -5.68
CA GLU A 56 19.65 5.85 -6.42
C GLU A 56 19.70 6.31 -7.89
N GLY A 57 18.60 6.87 -8.39
CA GLY A 57 18.47 7.34 -9.75
C GLY A 57 18.43 6.23 -10.78
N ARG A 58 17.70 5.14 -10.49
CA ARG A 58 17.76 3.91 -11.28
C ARG A 58 16.42 3.22 -11.49
N VAL A 59 16.35 2.48 -12.59
CA VAL A 59 15.40 1.39 -12.81
C VAL A 59 16.19 0.07 -12.83
N ALA A 60 15.65 -0.98 -12.22
CA ALA A 60 16.28 -2.30 -12.20
C ALA A 60 15.27 -3.43 -12.39
N MET A 61 15.69 -4.48 -13.09
CA MET A 61 15.00 -5.77 -13.08
C MET A 61 15.74 -6.72 -12.17
N LEU A 62 15.03 -7.33 -11.22
CA LEU A 62 15.53 -8.35 -10.32
C LEU A 62 15.03 -9.73 -10.75
N ASP A 63 15.87 -10.75 -10.60
CA ASP A 63 15.45 -12.13 -10.70
C ASP A 63 14.68 -12.58 -9.44
N ALA A 64 14.21 -13.83 -9.44
CA ALA A 64 13.44 -14.36 -8.33
C ALA A 64 14.22 -14.48 -7.00
N ASN A 65 15.54 -14.43 -7.03
CA ASN A 65 16.40 -14.41 -5.84
C ASN A 65 16.65 -12.97 -5.34
N GLY A 66 16.23 -11.96 -6.10
CA GLY A 66 16.51 -10.55 -5.82
C GLY A 66 17.83 -10.05 -6.44
N ASP A 67 18.48 -10.84 -7.29
CA ASP A 67 19.71 -10.43 -7.95
C ASP A 67 19.39 -9.60 -9.20
N PRO A 68 20.10 -8.49 -9.45
CA PRO A 68 19.83 -7.64 -10.61
C PRO A 68 20.20 -8.35 -11.93
N LEU A 69 19.23 -8.42 -12.84
CA LEU A 69 19.42 -8.86 -14.22
C LEU A 69 19.98 -7.74 -15.10
N TRP A 70 19.43 -6.54 -14.94
CA TRP A 70 19.90 -5.33 -15.60
C TRP A 70 19.53 -4.10 -14.79
N ARG A 71 20.22 -2.98 -15.06
CA ARG A 71 19.97 -1.67 -14.43
C ARG A 71 20.24 -0.56 -15.43
N ILE A 72 19.51 0.54 -15.31
CA ILE A 72 19.77 1.80 -16.01
C ILE A 72 19.61 2.96 -15.03
N GLY A 73 20.37 4.03 -15.22
CA GLY A 73 20.24 5.23 -14.40
C GLY A 73 21.46 6.14 -14.46
N SER A 74 21.36 7.29 -13.79
CA SER A 74 22.42 8.28 -13.67
C SER A 74 22.26 9.12 -12.41
N GLU A 75 23.32 9.73 -11.92
CA GLU A 75 23.30 10.53 -10.67
C GLU A 75 22.41 11.79 -10.75
N THR A 76 22.08 12.24 -11.96
CA THR A 76 21.25 13.44 -12.22
C THR A 76 19.78 13.14 -12.48
N VAL A 77 19.36 11.88 -12.43
CA VAL A 77 18.00 11.45 -12.77
C VAL A 77 17.44 10.64 -11.62
N ASP A 78 16.22 10.92 -11.19
CA ASP A 78 15.47 10.06 -10.27
C ASP A 78 14.33 9.37 -11.04
N TYR A 79 14.05 8.11 -10.69
CA TYR A 79 12.95 7.34 -11.24
C TYR A 79 11.96 6.96 -10.14
N PHE A 80 10.68 6.96 -10.48
CA PHE A 80 9.57 6.77 -9.54
C PHE A 80 8.79 5.51 -9.93
N ASP A 81 7.62 5.67 -10.54
CA ASP A 81 6.84 4.62 -11.18
C ASP A 81 7.59 3.89 -12.31
N VAL A 82 7.32 2.59 -12.43
CA VAL A 82 7.87 1.68 -13.43
C VAL A 82 6.89 0.60 -13.90
N THR A 83 6.21 0.85 -15.02
CA THR A 83 5.35 -0.16 -15.65
C THR A 83 6.03 -0.94 -16.80
N MET A 84 5.96 -2.28 -16.79
CA MET A 84 6.37 -3.12 -17.93
C MET A 84 5.28 -3.19 -19.00
N LEU A 85 5.56 -2.69 -20.21
CA LEU A 85 4.63 -2.70 -21.34
C LEU A 85 4.60 -4.06 -22.07
N ASP A 86 3.50 -4.33 -22.78
CA ASP A 86 3.29 -5.56 -23.58
C ASP A 86 4.40 -5.87 -24.59
N ASN A 87 5.09 -4.85 -25.08
CA ASN A 87 6.19 -4.98 -26.04
C ASN A 87 7.54 -5.31 -25.38
N GLY A 88 7.59 -5.43 -24.05
CA GLY A 88 8.78 -5.69 -23.25
C GLY A 88 9.63 -4.47 -22.90
N SER A 89 9.21 -3.26 -23.32
CA SER A 89 9.82 -2.01 -22.85
C SER A 89 9.23 -1.57 -21.51
N VAL A 90 9.98 -0.76 -20.77
CA VAL A 90 9.56 -0.21 -19.48
C VAL A 90 9.17 1.26 -19.66
N LEU A 91 7.96 1.61 -19.23
CA LEU A 91 7.54 2.97 -18.98
C LEU A 91 8.02 3.38 -17.60
N ALA A 92 8.55 4.58 -17.44
CA ALA A 92 9.00 5.04 -16.13
C ALA A 92 8.81 6.55 -15.95
N GLY A 93 8.18 6.93 -14.83
CA GLY A 93 8.15 8.30 -14.33
C GLY A 93 9.55 8.75 -13.90
N PHE A 94 9.95 9.96 -14.28
CA PHE A 94 11.29 10.46 -13.96
C PHE A 94 11.35 11.97 -13.76
N VAL A 95 12.40 12.41 -13.06
CA VAL A 95 12.87 13.80 -13.08
C VAL A 95 14.37 13.84 -13.31
N ALA A 96 14.84 14.81 -14.10
CA ALA A 96 16.25 14.99 -14.44
C ALA A 96 16.69 16.44 -14.20
N GLU A 97 17.89 16.62 -13.65
CA GLU A 97 18.57 17.92 -13.54
C GLU A 97 19.51 18.17 -14.72
N ASP A 98 20.14 19.35 -14.73
CA ASP A 98 21.16 19.76 -15.70
C ASP A 98 20.66 19.75 -17.16
N GLN A 99 19.41 20.19 -17.37
CA GLN A 99 18.79 20.24 -18.70
C GLN A 99 18.92 21.64 -19.33
N ASP A 100 19.07 21.67 -20.66
CA ASP A 100 19.23 22.92 -21.43
C ASP A 100 17.90 23.51 -21.93
N ASP A 101 16.90 22.66 -22.24
CA ASP A 101 15.58 23.10 -22.71
C ASP A 101 14.67 23.43 -21.52
N CYS A 102 14.72 24.68 -21.09
CA CYS A 102 14.10 25.12 -19.83
C CYS A 102 12.79 25.87 -19.97
N GLY A 103 12.31 26.08 -21.19
CA GLY A 103 11.07 26.81 -21.44
C GLY A 103 11.05 28.18 -20.74
N GLN A 104 10.26 28.28 -19.66
CA GLN A 104 10.11 29.50 -18.86
C GLN A 104 11.15 29.66 -17.74
N TYR A 105 11.93 28.63 -17.43
CA TYR A 105 12.92 28.64 -16.35
C TYR A 105 14.33 29.00 -16.88
N GLU A 106 15.20 29.43 -15.97
CA GLU A 106 16.61 29.69 -16.29
C GLU A 106 17.37 28.37 -16.47
N SER A 107 18.30 28.32 -17.41
CA SER A 107 19.15 27.16 -17.68
C SER A 107 20.42 27.19 -16.83
N PRO A 108 20.91 26.03 -16.32
CA PRO A 108 20.27 24.71 -16.41
C PRO A 108 19.06 24.58 -15.47
N CYS A 109 18.09 23.77 -15.86
CA CYS A 109 16.86 23.51 -15.11
C CYS A 109 16.62 22.01 -14.93
N SER A 110 15.56 21.71 -14.18
CA SER A 110 15.00 20.36 -14.07
C SER A 110 13.92 20.13 -15.12
N ARG A 111 13.77 18.88 -15.58
CA ARG A 111 12.67 18.42 -16.42
C ARG A 111 12.10 17.13 -15.86
N THR A 112 10.79 16.96 -15.96
CA THR A 112 10.09 15.75 -15.51
C THR A 112 9.13 15.26 -16.59
N GLY A 113 8.70 14.01 -16.49
CA GLY A 113 7.83 13.36 -17.45
C GLY A 113 8.01 11.85 -17.36
N PHE A 114 7.98 11.19 -18.52
CA PHE A 114 8.20 9.76 -18.61
C PHE A 114 9.23 9.38 -19.67
N ARG A 115 9.84 8.22 -19.48
CA ARG A 115 10.75 7.57 -20.43
C ARG A 115 10.23 6.20 -20.82
N LEU A 116 10.53 5.83 -22.07
CA LEU A 116 10.44 4.46 -22.56
C LEU A 116 11.86 3.88 -22.58
N ILE A 117 12.04 2.77 -21.87
CA ILE A 117 13.32 2.09 -21.71
C ILE A 117 13.22 0.73 -22.40
N ASP A 118 14.07 0.48 -23.40
CA ASP A 118 14.25 -0.85 -23.96
C ASP A 118 15.33 -1.57 -23.14
N PRO A 119 15.01 -2.69 -22.46
CA PRO A 119 16.00 -3.41 -21.66
C PRO A 119 17.01 -4.22 -22.49
N GLU A 120 16.76 -4.46 -23.77
CA GLU A 120 17.58 -5.34 -24.61
C GLU A 120 18.25 -4.62 -25.80
N PRO A 121 19.42 -5.09 -26.26
CA PRO A 121 20.32 -6.05 -25.62
C PRO A 121 21.09 -5.45 -24.43
N GLU A 122 21.12 -4.12 -24.32
CA GLU A 122 21.61 -3.35 -23.18
C GLU A 122 20.57 -2.25 -22.88
N PRO A 123 20.23 -2.00 -21.60
CA PRO A 123 19.20 -1.03 -21.25
C PRO A 123 19.49 0.37 -21.82
N ALA A 124 18.52 0.93 -22.55
CA ALA A 124 18.62 2.26 -23.12
C ALA A 124 17.27 3.00 -23.11
N VAL A 125 17.32 4.32 -22.89
CA VAL A 125 16.15 5.19 -23.11
C VAL A 125 15.94 5.33 -24.61
N VAL A 126 14.79 4.88 -25.11
CA VAL A 126 14.42 4.88 -26.53
C VAL A 126 13.33 5.90 -26.86
N GLY A 127 12.67 6.45 -25.85
CA GLY A 127 11.69 7.52 -25.97
C GLY A 127 11.63 8.35 -24.69
N GLU A 128 11.28 9.62 -24.83
CA GLU A 128 11.06 10.53 -23.72
C GLU A 128 9.98 11.53 -24.10
N TRP A 129 9.07 11.80 -23.18
CA TRP A 129 8.26 13.01 -23.17
C TRP A 129 8.46 13.70 -21.84
N SER A 130 8.80 14.98 -21.87
CA SER A 130 9.12 15.74 -20.66
C SER A 130 8.80 17.22 -20.81
N PHE A 131 8.66 17.91 -19.69
CA PHE A 131 8.47 19.35 -19.62
C PHE A 131 9.36 19.95 -18.51
N PRO A 132 9.76 21.23 -18.65
CA PRO A 132 10.63 21.87 -17.67
C PRO A 132 9.83 22.24 -16.42
N VAL A 133 10.47 22.11 -15.26
CA VAL A 133 9.92 22.38 -13.93
C VAL A 133 10.87 23.26 -13.13
N ARG A 134 10.38 23.90 -12.06
CA ARG A 134 11.15 24.89 -11.32
C ARG A 134 12.33 24.26 -10.60
N SER A 135 12.13 23.09 -10.01
CA SER A 135 13.14 22.34 -9.28
C SER A 135 12.94 20.85 -9.46
N LYS A 136 13.99 20.08 -9.17
CA LYS A 136 13.88 18.62 -9.12
C LYS A 136 13.03 18.13 -7.95
N LEU A 137 12.97 18.93 -6.88
CA LEU A 137 12.21 18.62 -5.67
C LEU A 137 10.84 19.33 -5.72
N ASN A 138 9.79 18.61 -5.34
CA ASN A 138 8.40 19.09 -5.23
C ASN A 138 7.81 19.56 -6.57
N SER A 139 8.17 18.91 -7.66
CA SER A 139 7.73 19.23 -9.02
C SER A 139 7.75 18.02 -9.95
N GLU A 140 7.88 16.82 -9.38
CA GLU A 140 8.11 15.59 -10.10
C GLU A 140 6.81 15.03 -10.71
N VAL A 141 6.95 14.29 -11.80
CA VAL A 141 5.99 13.25 -12.19
C VAL A 141 6.41 12.02 -11.42
N HIS A 142 5.59 11.65 -10.44
CA HIS A 142 5.80 10.45 -9.63
C HIS A 142 5.22 9.21 -10.27
N ASP A 143 4.22 9.37 -11.13
CA ASP A 143 3.44 8.25 -11.65
C ASP A 143 2.97 8.49 -13.09
N VAL A 144 2.98 7.42 -13.91
CA VAL A 144 2.62 7.42 -15.32
C VAL A 144 2.07 6.08 -15.84
N GLU A 145 0.77 6.08 -16.14
CA GLU A 145 0.04 4.90 -16.59
C GLU A 145 -0.24 4.85 -18.10
N PRO A 146 -0.05 3.69 -18.78
CA PRO A 146 -0.48 3.50 -20.15
C PRO A 146 -2.01 3.31 -20.23
N LEU A 147 -2.68 4.06 -21.11
CA LEU A 147 -4.12 3.92 -21.33
C LEU A 147 -4.45 3.03 -22.52
N PRO A 148 -5.61 2.33 -22.52
CA PRO A 148 -6.08 1.55 -23.67
C PRO A 148 -6.24 2.36 -24.97
N SER A 149 -6.36 3.70 -24.88
CA SER A 149 -6.39 4.61 -26.03
C SER A 149 -5.03 4.76 -26.73
N GLY A 150 -3.94 4.31 -26.10
CA GLY A 150 -2.55 4.58 -26.49
C GLY A 150 -2.03 5.94 -26.02
N GLU A 151 -2.76 6.61 -25.13
CA GLU A 151 -2.29 7.78 -24.40
C GLU A 151 -1.59 7.36 -23.09
N TYR A 152 -0.88 8.30 -22.47
CA TYR A 152 -0.30 8.14 -21.14
C TYR A 152 -1.01 9.06 -20.16
N LEU A 153 -1.40 8.56 -19.01
CA LEU A 153 -1.93 9.30 -17.86
C LEU A 153 -0.79 9.58 -16.90
N LEU A 154 -0.68 10.78 -16.34
CA LEU A 154 0.43 11.13 -15.47
C LEU A 154 0.02 12.10 -14.38
N THR A 155 0.73 12.04 -13.25
CA THR A 155 0.76 13.10 -12.25
C THR A 155 1.63 14.28 -12.72
N ASP A 156 1.36 15.46 -12.18
CA ASP A 156 2.18 16.66 -12.36
C ASP A 156 2.14 17.47 -11.07
N MET A 157 3.15 17.28 -10.21
CA MET A 157 3.24 17.95 -8.92
C MET A 157 3.52 19.45 -9.03
N GLU A 158 4.21 19.91 -10.08
CA GLU A 158 4.52 21.34 -10.28
C GLU A 158 3.24 22.20 -10.32
N TYR A 159 2.15 21.64 -10.87
CA TYR A 159 0.85 22.32 -11.00
C TYR A 159 -0.27 21.64 -10.20
N GLU A 160 0.02 20.57 -9.46
CA GLU A 160 -0.94 19.68 -8.79
C GLU A 160 -2.13 19.33 -9.67
N ARG A 161 -1.85 18.54 -10.71
CA ARG A 161 -2.86 18.07 -11.67
C ARG A 161 -2.55 16.65 -12.11
N ILE A 162 -3.58 16.01 -12.68
CA ILE A 162 -3.40 14.83 -13.51
C ILE A 162 -3.72 15.19 -14.95
N LEU A 163 -3.03 14.59 -15.90
CA LEU A 163 -3.20 14.91 -17.31
C LEU A 163 -3.00 13.68 -18.20
N THR A 164 -3.48 13.76 -19.44
CA THR A 164 -3.16 12.74 -20.44
C THR A 164 -2.45 13.30 -21.65
N VAL A 165 -1.52 12.50 -22.18
CA VAL A 165 -0.66 12.85 -23.31
C VAL A 165 -0.81 11.80 -24.40
N ALA A 166 -1.13 12.24 -25.62
CA ALA A 166 -1.10 11.38 -26.79
C ALA A 166 0.35 11.04 -27.18
N GLY A 167 0.57 9.92 -27.88
CA GLY A 167 1.92 9.50 -28.32
C GLY A 167 2.70 10.50 -29.19
N ASN A 168 2.08 11.59 -29.66
CA ASN A 168 2.76 12.70 -30.34
C ASN A 168 3.19 13.84 -29.39
N GLY A 169 2.98 13.68 -28.08
CA GLY A 169 3.29 14.65 -27.03
C GLY A 169 2.21 15.71 -26.77
N THR A 170 1.04 15.62 -27.40
CA THR A 170 -0.05 16.58 -27.17
C THR A 170 -0.80 16.24 -25.89
N ILE A 171 -0.96 17.20 -24.98
CA ILE A 171 -1.86 17.07 -23.83
C ILE A 171 -3.30 17.06 -24.36
N THR A 172 -4.05 16.00 -24.06
CA THR A 172 -5.41 15.76 -24.58
C THR A 172 -6.50 16.03 -23.53
N TRP A 173 -6.15 15.92 -22.25
CA TRP A 173 -7.05 16.17 -21.13
C TRP A 173 -6.25 16.52 -19.87
N GLN A 174 -6.86 17.25 -18.93
CA GLN A 174 -6.32 17.48 -17.59
C GLN A 174 -7.43 17.73 -16.57
N TRP A 175 -7.16 17.39 -15.32
CA TRP A 175 -7.90 17.83 -14.15
C TRP A 175 -6.95 18.54 -13.19
N ASN A 176 -7.34 19.72 -12.70
CA ASN A 176 -6.50 20.51 -11.79
C ASN A 176 -7.06 20.42 -10.37
N ALA A 177 -6.20 20.15 -9.40
CA ALA A 177 -6.62 20.05 -8.00
C ALA A 177 -7.15 21.37 -7.41
N SER A 178 -6.79 22.50 -8.01
CA SER A 178 -7.34 23.83 -7.69
C SER A 178 -8.85 23.97 -7.95
N GLN A 179 -9.49 22.99 -8.58
CA GLN A 179 -10.96 22.91 -8.65
C GLN A 179 -11.59 22.45 -7.32
N ARG A 180 -10.81 21.83 -6.43
CA ARG A 180 -11.25 21.29 -5.13
C ARG A 180 -10.52 21.93 -3.94
N TYR A 181 -9.20 22.10 -4.03
CA TYR A 181 -8.37 22.61 -2.95
C TYR A 181 -7.94 24.07 -3.18
N ASP A 182 -7.67 24.76 -2.08
CA ASP A 182 -7.21 26.14 -2.11
C ASP A 182 -5.76 26.23 -2.56
N ALA A 183 -5.54 26.68 -3.80
CA ALA A 183 -4.21 26.77 -4.35
C ALA A 183 -3.43 27.99 -3.80
N PRO A 184 -2.12 27.85 -3.54
CA PRO A 184 -1.27 29.00 -3.24
C PRO A 184 -1.20 29.97 -4.43
N PRO A 185 -0.85 31.25 -4.20
CA PRO A 185 -0.72 32.25 -5.27
C PRO A 185 0.27 31.86 -6.37
N ASP A 186 1.28 31.06 -6.04
CA ASP A 186 2.23 30.48 -6.97
C ASP A 186 2.40 28.98 -6.66
N VAL A 187 1.66 28.14 -7.38
CA VAL A 187 1.65 26.67 -7.23
C VAL A 187 3.02 26.04 -7.46
N THR A 188 3.87 26.69 -8.25
CA THR A 188 5.19 26.16 -8.63
C THR A 188 6.25 26.31 -7.54
N ARG A 189 5.92 26.88 -6.39
CA ARG A 189 6.90 27.22 -5.33
C ARG A 189 6.64 26.52 -4.01
N THR A 190 5.60 25.71 -3.93
CA THR A 190 5.17 25.09 -2.69
C THR A 190 4.76 23.67 -2.97
N ASP A 191 5.26 22.75 -2.16
CA ASP A 191 4.79 21.38 -2.10
C ASP A 191 3.48 21.34 -1.31
N TRP A 192 2.38 21.74 -1.94
CA TRP A 192 1.13 21.96 -1.21
C TRP A 192 0.30 20.68 -1.15
N LEU A 193 0.01 20.01 -2.26
CA LEU A 193 -0.79 18.78 -2.25
C LEU A 193 0.05 17.51 -2.41
N HIS A 194 1.17 17.60 -3.14
CA HIS A 194 2.07 16.49 -3.42
C HIS A 194 1.30 15.31 -4.03
N ILE A 195 0.61 15.54 -5.16
CA ILE A 195 -0.06 14.46 -5.89
C ILE A 195 0.99 13.49 -6.42
N ASN A 196 1.04 12.30 -5.82
CA ASN A 196 2.12 11.35 -6.03
C ASN A 196 1.72 10.11 -6.83
N ASP A 197 0.43 9.91 -7.09
CA ASP A 197 -0.05 8.69 -7.75
C ASP A 197 -1.36 8.93 -8.50
N VAL A 198 -1.55 8.24 -9.64
CA VAL A 198 -2.76 8.24 -10.45
C VAL A 198 -3.02 6.93 -11.23
N ASP A 199 -3.93 6.13 -10.71
CA ASP A 199 -4.39 4.91 -11.37
C ASP A 199 -5.60 5.06 -12.28
N ARG A 200 -5.69 4.21 -13.32
CA ARG A 200 -6.92 4.01 -14.11
C ARG A 200 -7.81 2.92 -13.51
N VAL A 201 -8.77 3.33 -12.68
CA VAL A 201 -9.84 2.47 -12.10
C VAL A 201 -11.08 2.31 -13.00
N GLY A 202 -11.10 2.91 -14.19
CA GLY A 202 -12.21 2.76 -15.12
C GLY A 202 -12.10 3.58 -16.39
N ASP A 203 -13.09 3.46 -17.27
CA ASP A 203 -13.14 4.26 -18.49
C ASP A 203 -13.37 5.74 -18.16
N GLY A 204 -12.29 6.52 -18.21
CA GLY A 204 -12.32 7.93 -17.85
C GLY A 204 -12.45 8.18 -16.34
N ARG A 205 -12.20 7.17 -15.51
CA ARG A 205 -12.24 7.24 -14.05
C ARG A 205 -10.84 6.94 -13.52
N TYR A 206 -10.34 7.82 -12.65
CA TYR A 206 -8.97 7.79 -12.14
C TYR A 206 -8.96 7.88 -10.63
N MET A 207 -8.17 7.04 -9.98
CA MET A 207 -7.89 7.16 -8.56
C MET A 207 -6.64 8.04 -8.41
N VAL A 208 -6.62 8.97 -7.46
CA VAL A 208 -5.56 9.97 -7.34
C VAL A 208 -5.15 10.10 -5.89
N SER A 209 -3.88 9.84 -5.58
CA SER A 209 -3.36 10.08 -4.23
C SER A 209 -2.99 11.55 -4.04
N VAL A 210 -3.58 12.19 -3.03
CA VAL A 210 -3.28 13.55 -2.60
C VAL A 210 -2.57 13.48 -1.26
N ARG A 211 -1.25 13.26 -1.30
CA ARG A 211 -0.43 12.88 -0.15
C ARG A 211 -0.58 13.85 1.02
N ASN A 212 -0.41 15.15 0.80
CA ASN A 212 -0.41 16.12 1.90
C ASN A 212 -1.81 16.36 2.51
N ALA A 213 -2.87 15.97 1.79
CA ALA A 213 -4.25 16.05 2.27
C ALA A 213 -4.74 14.76 2.93
N ASN A 214 -3.89 13.72 3.02
CA ASN A 214 -4.28 12.40 3.54
C ASN A 214 -5.54 11.84 2.86
N GLN A 215 -5.72 12.12 1.56
CA GLN A 215 -6.93 11.79 0.80
C GLN A 215 -6.56 11.06 -0.48
N VAL A 216 -7.42 10.12 -0.87
CA VAL A 216 -7.41 9.52 -2.21
C VAL A 216 -8.71 9.90 -2.88
N LEU A 217 -8.64 10.43 -4.09
CA LEU A 217 -9.79 10.92 -4.85
C LEU A 217 -10.13 9.95 -5.96
N VAL A 218 -11.41 9.85 -6.30
CA VAL A 218 -11.83 9.29 -7.58
C VAL A 218 -12.31 10.43 -8.48
N VAL A 219 -11.59 10.63 -9.59
CA VAL A 219 -11.84 11.70 -10.57
C VAL A 219 -12.40 11.09 -11.86
N GLU A 220 -13.55 11.58 -12.30
CA GLU A 220 -14.19 11.16 -13.55
C GLU A 220 -14.17 12.28 -14.62
N ARG A 221 -13.76 11.93 -15.83
CA ARG A 221 -13.68 12.86 -16.97
C ARG A 221 -15.06 13.43 -17.28
N GLY A 222 -15.19 14.75 -17.10
CA GLY A 222 -16.42 15.48 -17.39
C GLY A 222 -17.34 15.66 -16.19
N GLU A 223 -17.08 14.96 -15.08
CA GLU A 223 -17.83 15.10 -13.82
C GLU A 223 -16.99 15.72 -12.70
N GLY A 224 -15.68 15.48 -12.68
CA GLY A 224 -14.77 15.97 -11.63
C GLY A 224 -14.56 14.93 -10.54
N VAL A 225 -14.44 15.35 -9.29
CA VAL A 225 -14.29 14.43 -8.15
C VAL A 225 -15.65 13.83 -7.83
N VAL A 226 -15.76 12.50 -7.92
CA VAL A 226 -17.01 11.73 -7.71
C VAL A 226 -16.99 10.91 -6.43
N ASP A 227 -15.81 10.68 -5.84
CA ASP A 227 -15.64 9.96 -4.58
C ASP A 227 -14.35 10.41 -3.86
N VAL A 228 -14.30 10.23 -2.54
CA VAL A 228 -13.19 10.65 -1.68
C VAL A 228 -13.00 9.62 -0.57
N ILE A 229 -11.87 8.92 -0.62
CA ILE A 229 -11.41 8.06 0.47
C ILE A 229 -10.77 8.94 1.55
N ASN A 230 -11.12 8.67 2.81
CA ASN A 230 -10.75 9.47 3.98
C ASN A 230 -11.24 10.93 3.86
N GLU A 231 -12.52 11.10 3.50
CA GLU A 231 -13.12 12.43 3.38
C GLU A 231 -13.14 13.19 4.72
N ASP A 232 -12.87 14.49 4.63
CA ASP A 232 -12.97 15.41 5.76
C ASP A 232 -14.44 15.80 6.01
N GLU A 233 -15.13 15.00 6.82
CA GLU A 233 -16.54 15.25 7.15
C GLU A 233 -16.73 16.29 8.26
N LYS A 234 -15.67 16.65 9.01
CA LYS A 234 -15.77 17.42 10.26
C LYS A 234 -14.93 18.70 10.21
N ARG A 235 -15.59 19.80 9.82
CA ARG A 235 -15.03 21.15 9.83
C ARG A 235 -14.21 21.45 11.10
N GLY A 236 -12.96 21.88 10.90
CA GLY A 236 -12.14 22.51 11.93
C GLY A 236 -11.11 21.64 12.66
N ASP A 237 -10.80 20.42 12.18
CA ASP A 237 -9.63 19.64 12.65
C ASP A 237 -8.41 19.72 11.71
N ASP A 238 -8.11 20.93 11.21
CA ASP A 238 -7.01 21.14 10.26
C ASP A 238 -5.62 21.13 10.92
N ALA A 239 -5.54 20.96 12.24
CA ALA A 239 -4.32 21.20 13.00
C ALA A 239 -3.18 20.24 12.60
N ASN A 240 -3.55 19.02 12.19
CA ASN A 240 -2.59 18.03 11.72
C ASN A 240 -1.98 18.47 10.38
N CYS A 241 -2.82 18.88 9.43
CA CYS A 241 -2.41 19.09 8.05
C CYS A 241 -1.79 20.48 7.82
N LYS A 242 -2.24 21.50 8.57
CA LYS A 242 -1.60 22.83 8.56
C LYS A 242 -0.18 22.83 9.12
N ARG A 243 0.12 21.94 10.08
CA ARG A 243 1.42 21.91 10.77
C ARG A 243 2.38 20.90 10.17
N ARG A 244 1.89 19.70 9.80
CA ARG A 244 2.73 18.61 9.27
C ARG A 244 2.84 18.66 7.75
N SER A 245 1.70 18.84 7.08
CA SER A 245 1.60 18.76 5.62
C SER A 245 1.77 20.11 4.91
N GLY A 246 1.80 21.20 5.66
CA GLY A 246 1.98 22.55 5.11
C GLY A 246 0.78 23.09 4.33
N LEU A 247 -0.36 22.38 4.38
CA LEU A 247 -1.60 22.87 3.77
C LEU A 247 -2.05 24.17 4.44
N ALA A 248 -2.59 25.10 3.65
CA ALA A 248 -3.11 26.35 4.15
C ALA A 248 -4.38 26.73 3.40
N ASP A 249 -5.23 27.47 4.09
CA ASP A 249 -6.35 28.19 3.49
C ASP A 249 -5.77 29.44 2.78
N TYR A 250 -5.48 29.31 1.49
CA TYR A 250 -4.85 30.37 0.70
C TYR A 250 -5.86 31.38 0.13
N SER A 251 -7.10 30.96 -0.08
CA SER A 251 -8.20 31.76 -0.62
C SER A 251 -8.90 32.60 0.46
N ASN A 252 -8.79 32.19 1.73
CA ASN A 252 -9.49 32.73 2.89
C ASN A 252 -11.01 32.79 2.62
N ASP A 253 -11.51 31.85 1.80
CA ASP A 253 -12.90 31.74 1.36
C ASP A 253 -13.66 30.57 2.02
N SER A 254 -12.91 29.56 2.48
CA SER A 254 -13.34 28.62 3.49
C SER A 254 -13.41 29.36 4.82
N ASP A 255 -14.27 28.92 5.73
CA ASP A 255 -14.41 29.46 7.09
C ASP A 255 -13.16 29.21 7.98
N GLY A 256 -12.00 29.07 7.35
CA GLY A 256 -10.72 28.64 7.90
C GLY A 256 -10.45 27.16 7.74
N ASP A 257 -11.33 26.39 7.09
CA ASP A 257 -11.30 24.92 6.96
C ASP A 257 -10.37 24.48 5.81
N VAL A 258 -9.59 23.42 6.01
CA VAL A 258 -8.71 22.85 4.97
C VAL A 258 -9.07 21.38 4.81
N LEU A 259 -9.51 21.00 3.61
CA LEU A 259 -9.88 19.62 3.30
C LEU A 259 -8.73 18.66 3.63
N CYS A 260 -8.86 17.90 4.71
CA CYS A 260 -7.86 16.93 5.10
C CYS A 260 -8.43 15.70 5.81
N GLY A 261 -8.01 14.52 5.35
CA GLY A 261 -8.41 13.24 5.93
C GLY A 261 -7.79 12.96 7.31
N ASP A 262 -8.36 11.97 8.00
CA ASP A 262 -7.90 11.52 9.31
C ASP A 262 -6.53 10.80 9.19
N PRO A 263 -5.45 11.33 9.81
CA PRO A 263 -4.13 10.69 9.78
C PRO A 263 -4.07 9.35 10.53
N GLU A 264 -5.08 9.00 11.33
CA GLU A 264 -5.18 7.66 11.93
C GLU A 264 -5.61 6.58 10.91
N ILE A 265 -6.29 6.98 9.83
CA ILE A 265 -6.64 6.12 8.70
C ILE A 265 -5.44 5.99 7.75
N MET A 266 -4.90 7.12 7.28
CA MET A 266 -3.67 7.20 6.49
C MET A 266 -2.99 8.58 6.62
N ASP A 267 -1.66 8.61 6.72
CA ASP A 267 -0.83 9.82 6.89
C ASP A 267 0.25 9.87 5.79
N HIS A 268 0.08 10.80 4.84
CA HIS A 268 0.95 11.00 3.67
C HIS A 268 1.21 9.73 2.87
N GLN A 269 0.12 9.12 2.42
CA GLN A 269 0.12 7.86 1.69
C GLN A 269 0.75 7.94 0.29
N HIS A 270 1.09 6.77 -0.26
CA HIS A 270 1.56 6.58 -1.62
C HIS A 270 0.91 5.34 -2.26
N ASN A 271 0.90 5.32 -3.59
CA ASN A 271 0.49 4.23 -4.48
C ASN A 271 -0.71 3.43 -3.94
N PRO A 272 -1.88 4.07 -3.75
CA PRO A 272 -3.10 3.35 -3.42
C PRO A 272 -3.46 2.42 -4.57
N GLN A 273 -3.68 1.14 -4.29
CA GLN A 273 -4.16 0.18 -5.29
C GLN A 273 -5.65 -0.13 -5.06
N SER A 274 -6.47 0.02 -6.10
CA SER A 274 -7.88 -0.33 -6.04
C SER A 274 -8.06 -1.84 -6.14
N LEU A 275 -8.78 -2.40 -5.18
CA LEU A 275 -9.10 -3.82 -5.09
C LEU A 275 -10.60 -4.04 -5.34
N ASP A 276 -10.96 -5.29 -5.61
CA ASP A 276 -12.34 -5.73 -5.76
C ASP A 276 -13.27 -5.27 -4.61
N ASP A 277 -14.55 -5.04 -4.95
CA ASP A 277 -15.60 -4.56 -4.05
C ASP A 277 -15.29 -3.22 -3.36
N GLY A 278 -14.45 -2.37 -3.97
CA GLY A 278 -14.19 -1.00 -3.54
C GLY A 278 -13.25 -0.89 -2.34
N ALA A 279 -12.44 -1.91 -2.08
CA ALA A 279 -11.36 -1.83 -1.10
C ALA A 279 -10.14 -1.12 -1.68
N VAL A 280 -9.32 -0.49 -0.83
CA VAL A 280 -8.10 0.21 -1.28
C VAL A 280 -6.92 -0.23 -0.43
N LEU A 281 -5.86 -0.74 -1.06
CA LEU A 281 -4.59 -1.03 -0.41
C LEU A 281 -3.70 0.20 -0.49
N VAL A 282 -3.05 0.57 0.61
CA VAL A 282 -2.33 1.84 0.71
C VAL A 282 -0.98 1.65 1.42
N ALA A 283 0.07 2.24 0.85
CA ALA A 283 1.32 2.48 1.57
C ALA A 283 1.18 3.74 2.45
N ASP A 284 0.91 3.53 3.73
CA ASP A 284 0.68 4.59 4.73
C ASP A 284 2.02 5.04 5.34
N SER A 285 2.71 5.90 4.59
CA SER A 285 4.14 6.14 4.71
C SER A 285 4.58 6.76 6.04
N GLU A 286 3.88 7.78 6.54
CA GLU A 286 4.29 8.44 7.81
C GLU A 286 3.83 7.67 9.05
N ASN A 287 2.97 6.66 8.88
CA ASN A 287 2.63 5.69 9.92
C ASN A 287 3.46 4.39 9.84
N ASP A 288 4.41 4.28 8.90
CA ASP A 288 5.32 3.14 8.74
C ASP A 288 4.58 1.79 8.61
N ARG A 289 3.50 1.75 7.82
CA ARG A 289 2.67 0.55 7.64
C ARG A 289 2.07 0.47 6.24
N ILE A 290 1.63 -0.73 5.88
CA ILE A 290 0.70 -0.96 4.78
C ILE A 290 -0.67 -1.22 5.39
N VAL A 291 -1.72 -0.65 4.83
CA VAL A 291 -3.11 -0.85 5.27
C VAL A 291 -4.02 -1.15 4.09
N GLU A 292 -4.98 -2.04 4.31
CA GLU A 292 -6.14 -2.17 3.43
C GLU A 292 -7.30 -1.40 4.09
N LEU A 293 -7.99 -0.58 3.31
CA LEU A 293 -9.07 0.29 3.74
C LEU A 293 -10.38 -0.19 3.12
N HIS A 294 -11.41 -0.36 3.94
CA HIS A 294 -12.76 -0.70 3.48
C HIS A 294 -13.75 0.37 3.92
N GLU A 295 -14.75 0.63 3.09
CA GLU A 295 -15.88 1.48 3.44
C GLU A 295 -16.97 0.63 4.13
N GLU A 296 -17.33 1.00 5.37
CA GLU A 296 -18.44 0.43 6.12
C GLU A 296 -19.38 1.56 6.54
N ASP A 297 -20.66 1.51 6.13
CA ASP A 297 -21.68 2.51 6.50
C ASP A 297 -21.32 3.99 6.18
N GLY A 298 -20.51 4.22 5.14
CA GLY A 298 -20.04 5.55 4.74
C GLY A 298 -18.73 5.99 5.41
N GLU A 299 -18.15 5.16 6.28
CA GLU A 299 -16.88 5.46 6.96
C GLU A 299 -15.77 4.50 6.51
N TRP A 300 -14.62 5.05 6.15
CA TRP A 300 -13.42 4.28 5.81
C TRP A 300 -12.70 3.79 7.06
N ASN A 301 -12.37 2.50 7.10
CA ASN A 301 -11.71 1.86 8.22
C ASN A 301 -10.56 0.97 7.77
N VAL A 302 -9.51 0.89 8.59
CA VAL A 302 -8.42 -0.06 8.39
C VAL A 302 -8.93 -1.49 8.68
N SER A 303 -8.98 -2.32 7.65
CA SER A 303 -9.46 -3.70 7.72
C SER A 303 -8.33 -4.72 7.86
N TRP A 304 -7.19 -4.41 7.25
CA TRP A 304 -5.95 -5.18 7.34
C TRP A 304 -4.75 -4.25 7.44
N GLY A 305 -3.65 -4.74 8.02
CA GLY A 305 -2.39 -4.02 7.93
C GLY A 305 -1.18 -4.78 8.44
N VAL A 306 -0.01 -4.33 8.00
CA VAL A 306 1.29 -4.88 8.36
C VAL A 306 2.31 -3.75 8.53
N LYS A 307 3.14 -3.83 9.56
CA LYS A 307 4.12 -2.78 9.91
C LYS A 307 5.56 -3.25 10.01
N SER A 308 5.80 -4.54 9.74
CA SER A 308 7.12 -5.13 9.86
C SER A 308 7.21 -6.44 9.11
N SER A 309 8.42 -6.72 8.63
CA SER A 309 8.78 -7.93 7.88
C SER A 309 10.17 -8.41 8.33
N ASN A 310 10.31 -9.71 8.57
CA ASN A 310 11.53 -10.33 9.10
C ASN A 310 12.10 -9.65 10.38
N GLY A 311 11.21 -9.21 11.28
CA GLY A 311 11.60 -8.55 12.53
C GLY A 311 12.13 -7.12 12.38
N VAL A 312 12.07 -6.56 11.17
CA VAL A 312 12.41 -5.16 10.86
C VAL A 312 11.11 -4.42 10.60
N ARG A 313 10.86 -3.34 11.35
CA ARG A 313 9.72 -2.44 11.09
C ARG A 313 9.93 -1.73 9.77
N TYR A 314 8.84 -1.47 9.06
CA TYR A 314 8.90 -0.61 7.89
C TYR A 314 9.35 0.80 8.30
N ASP A 315 9.95 1.50 7.34
CA ASP A 315 10.33 2.90 7.48
C ASP A 315 10.01 3.56 6.14
N TRP A 316 8.96 4.38 6.14
CA TRP A 316 8.48 5.12 5.00
C TRP A 316 8.23 4.24 3.76
N PRO A 317 7.35 3.22 3.86
CA PRO A 317 6.96 2.43 2.69
C PRO A 317 6.22 3.33 1.69
N ARG A 318 6.42 3.11 0.39
CA ARG A 318 5.83 3.96 -0.65
C ARG A 318 5.00 3.23 -1.69
N ASP A 319 5.04 1.92 -1.68
CA ASP A 319 4.25 1.14 -2.62
C ASP A 319 3.91 -0.23 -2.01
N ALA A 320 2.71 -0.71 -2.31
CA ALA A 320 2.24 -2.02 -1.93
C ALA A 320 1.20 -2.58 -2.91
N ASP A 321 1.58 -3.68 -3.57
CA ASP A 321 0.74 -4.40 -4.51
C ASP A 321 0.20 -5.71 -3.95
N ARG A 322 -1.11 -5.91 -4.04
CA ARG A 322 -1.70 -7.23 -3.89
C ARG A 322 -1.42 -8.07 -5.13
N LEU A 323 -0.80 -9.21 -4.92
CA LEU A 323 -0.50 -10.18 -5.98
C LEU A 323 -1.66 -11.18 -6.16
N PRO A 324 -1.82 -11.81 -7.33
CA PRO A 324 -2.85 -12.83 -7.59
C PRO A 324 -2.81 -14.06 -6.68
N ASN A 325 -1.70 -14.30 -5.98
CA ASN A 325 -1.58 -15.39 -5.01
C ASN A 325 -2.05 -14.99 -3.59
N GLY A 326 -2.53 -13.76 -3.41
CA GLY A 326 -2.96 -13.18 -2.14
C GLY A 326 -1.85 -12.54 -1.32
N ASN A 327 -0.57 -12.65 -1.72
CA ASN A 327 0.52 -11.98 -1.02
C ASN A 327 0.57 -10.50 -1.39
N THR A 328 1.17 -9.69 -0.52
CA THR A 328 1.45 -8.27 -0.78
C THR A 328 2.93 -8.07 -1.05
N LEU A 329 3.29 -7.50 -2.20
CA LEU A 329 4.61 -6.98 -2.52
C LEU A 329 4.71 -5.55 -2.00
N ILE A 330 5.81 -5.16 -1.37
CA ILE A 330 5.92 -3.89 -0.64
C ILE A 330 7.30 -3.28 -0.88
N THR A 331 7.36 -1.99 -1.22
CA THR A 331 8.60 -1.21 -1.16
C THR A 331 8.76 -0.61 0.25
N ASP A 332 9.84 -0.98 0.93
CA ASP A 332 10.17 -0.49 2.28
C ASP A 332 11.33 0.49 2.15
N SER A 333 10.99 1.71 1.72
CA SER A 333 11.92 2.59 1.01
C SER A 333 13.13 3.00 1.83
N ARG A 334 12.99 3.42 3.10
CA ARG A 334 14.15 3.82 3.92
C ARG A 334 14.93 2.65 4.50
N ASN A 335 14.42 1.44 4.37
CA ASN A 335 15.16 0.21 4.62
C ASN A 335 15.81 -0.38 3.36
N ASP A 336 15.74 0.32 2.21
CA ASP A 336 16.39 -0.02 0.95
C ASP A 336 16.10 -1.47 0.49
N ARG A 337 14.83 -1.89 0.60
CA ARG A 337 14.41 -3.25 0.23
C ARG A 337 13.01 -3.29 -0.35
N VAL A 338 12.76 -4.36 -1.10
CA VAL A 338 11.40 -4.83 -1.43
C VAL A 338 11.14 -6.11 -0.65
N VAL A 339 9.93 -6.29 -0.15
CA VAL A 339 9.51 -7.49 0.58
C VAL A 339 8.20 -8.03 0.03
N GLU A 340 8.01 -9.35 0.11
CA GLU A 340 6.71 -9.97 -0.17
C GLU A 340 6.24 -10.68 1.10
N VAL A 341 5.00 -10.40 1.50
CA VAL A 341 4.38 -10.94 2.70
C VAL A 341 3.08 -11.66 2.36
N THR A 342 2.81 -12.76 3.03
CA THR A 342 1.50 -13.42 2.97
C THR A 342 0.40 -12.56 3.61
N PRO A 343 -0.90 -12.89 3.42
CA PRO A 343 -2.01 -12.23 4.09
C PRO A 343 -1.91 -12.06 5.61
N ASN A 344 -1.10 -12.84 6.32
CA ASN A 344 -0.93 -12.67 7.76
C ASN A 344 0.34 -11.92 8.17
N GLY A 345 1.05 -11.32 7.20
CA GLY A 345 2.29 -10.59 7.42
C GLY A 345 3.53 -11.46 7.52
N THR A 346 3.45 -12.79 7.31
CA THR A 346 4.66 -13.63 7.21
C THR A 346 5.44 -13.27 5.96
N THR A 347 6.72 -12.92 6.10
CA THR A 347 7.62 -12.67 4.99
C THR A 347 7.95 -13.96 4.24
N VAL A 348 7.75 -13.97 2.93
CA VAL A 348 8.10 -15.08 2.04
C VAL A 348 9.24 -14.76 1.10
N TRP A 349 9.55 -13.47 0.92
CA TRP A 349 10.68 -13.01 0.12
C TRP A 349 11.11 -11.61 0.50
N SER A 350 12.37 -11.30 0.22
CA SER A 350 12.92 -9.95 0.31
C SER A 350 14.13 -9.85 -0.61
N ALA A 351 14.27 -8.70 -1.27
CA ALA A 351 15.46 -8.32 -1.99
C ALA A 351 15.96 -6.97 -1.49
N ALA A 352 17.27 -6.87 -1.33
CA ALA A 352 17.91 -5.57 -1.16
C ALA A 352 17.87 -4.84 -2.51
N THR A 353 17.53 -3.55 -2.47
CA THR A 353 17.54 -2.69 -3.66
C THR A 353 18.73 -1.73 -3.61
N GLY A 354 18.74 -0.74 -4.51
CA GLY A 354 19.47 0.49 -4.25
C GLY A 354 18.76 1.34 -3.20
N ARG A 355 19.22 2.60 -3.06
CA ARG A 355 18.63 3.53 -2.12
C ARG A 355 17.20 3.94 -2.52
N TRP A 356 16.29 3.86 -1.56
CA TRP A 356 14.91 4.36 -1.66
C TRP A 356 14.16 3.84 -2.90
N PRO A 357 13.85 2.52 -2.97
CA PRO A 357 12.90 2.00 -3.94
C PRO A 357 11.57 2.76 -3.80
N TYR A 358 10.98 3.19 -4.91
CA TYR A 358 9.71 3.91 -4.94
C TYR A 358 8.58 2.91 -5.14
N GLU A 359 8.59 2.25 -6.29
CA GLU A 359 7.59 1.28 -6.72
C GLU A 359 8.25 -0.02 -7.17
N ALA A 360 7.52 -1.13 -7.10
CA ALA A 360 7.99 -2.41 -7.58
C ALA A 360 6.89 -3.33 -8.15
N GLU A 361 6.91 -3.58 -9.45
CA GLU A 361 6.00 -4.54 -10.08
C GLU A 361 6.50 -5.99 -10.07
N ARG A 362 5.56 -6.93 -9.85
CA ARG A 362 5.80 -8.37 -10.03
C ARG A 362 5.44 -8.82 -11.45
N LEU A 363 6.41 -9.29 -12.22
CA LEU A 363 6.16 -9.83 -13.55
C LEU A 363 5.73 -11.32 -13.53
N PRO A 364 4.79 -11.72 -14.41
CA PRO A 364 4.22 -10.96 -15.54
C PRO A 364 2.93 -10.21 -15.21
N TYR A 365 2.61 -9.98 -13.93
CA TYR A 365 1.33 -9.40 -13.54
C TYR A 365 1.30 -7.88 -13.76
N GLY A 366 2.39 -7.19 -13.45
CA GLY A 366 2.40 -5.73 -13.35
C GLY A 366 1.62 -5.27 -12.12
N GLU A 367 1.24 -4.00 -12.11
CA GLU A 367 0.17 -3.49 -11.25
C GLU A 367 -1.21 -3.96 -11.75
N LEU A 368 -2.05 -4.42 -10.82
CA LEU A 368 -3.40 -4.90 -11.10
C LEU A 368 -4.41 -4.01 -10.38
N ILE A 369 -5.43 -3.55 -11.10
CA ILE A 369 -6.46 -2.63 -10.61
C ILE A 369 -7.84 -3.27 -10.80
N ASP A 370 -8.65 -3.31 -9.73
CA ASP A 370 -10.03 -3.85 -9.74
C ASP A 370 -10.14 -5.22 -10.44
N ASP A 371 -9.17 -6.11 -10.16
CA ASP A 371 -9.07 -7.42 -10.78
C ASP A 371 -9.56 -8.53 -9.83
N ASP A 372 -10.34 -9.47 -10.36
CA ASP A 372 -11.01 -10.54 -9.59
C ASP A 372 -10.05 -11.54 -8.93
N ARG A 373 -8.76 -11.48 -9.27
CA ARG A 373 -7.69 -12.25 -8.63
C ARG A 373 -7.16 -11.56 -7.38
N LEU A 374 -7.45 -10.28 -7.17
CA LEU A 374 -7.00 -9.50 -6.02
C LEU A 374 -7.90 -9.81 -4.84
N THR A 375 -7.45 -10.79 -4.05
CA THR A 375 -8.18 -11.17 -2.84
C THR A 375 -8.22 -9.98 -1.89
N ARG A 376 -9.39 -9.51 -1.49
CA ARG A 376 -9.57 -8.55 -0.38
C ARG A 376 -9.20 -9.22 0.95
N LEU A 377 -8.44 -8.55 1.82
CA LEU A 377 -8.23 -9.00 3.20
C LEU A 377 -9.15 -8.22 4.11
N ASP A 378 -10.24 -8.87 4.45
CA ASP A 378 -10.97 -8.50 5.63
C ASP A 378 -10.20 -8.95 6.88
N SER A 379 -10.61 -8.38 8.00
CA SER A 379 -10.44 -9.01 9.30
C SER A 379 -10.85 -10.50 9.32
N ASP A 380 -11.68 -10.92 8.36
CA ASP A 380 -12.33 -12.23 8.26
C ASP A 380 -11.47 -13.32 7.57
N GLY A 381 -10.29 -12.97 7.04
CA GLY A 381 -9.28 -13.95 6.62
C GLY A 381 -9.73 -14.95 5.56
N ASP A 382 -10.47 -14.49 4.55
CA ASP A 382 -10.89 -15.38 3.47
C ASP A 382 -9.70 -15.70 2.55
N THR A 383 -9.25 -16.95 2.62
CA THR A 383 -8.57 -17.62 1.50
C THR A 383 -9.60 -18.56 0.87
N PRO A 384 -9.76 -18.60 -0.47
CA PRO A 384 -10.95 -19.20 -1.07
C PRO A 384 -10.93 -20.74 -1.02
N ALA A 385 -11.88 -21.35 -0.27
CA ALA A 385 -12.95 -22.19 -0.84
C ALA A 385 -13.80 -22.96 0.19
N ARG A 386 -15.11 -22.66 0.14
CA ARG A 386 -16.31 -23.47 0.48
C ARG A 386 -16.55 -23.90 1.93
N GLY A 387 -17.31 -23.05 2.61
CA GLY A 387 -18.43 -23.49 3.44
C GLY A 387 -18.54 -22.78 4.78
N THR A 388 -19.69 -22.14 4.98
CA THR A 388 -20.26 -21.54 6.21
C THR A 388 -19.76 -20.15 6.59
N ASP A 389 -20.69 -19.19 6.50
CA ASP A 389 -20.67 -17.87 7.12
C ASP A 389 -20.08 -17.94 8.54
N SER A 390 -19.02 -17.19 8.80
CA SER A 390 -18.39 -17.06 10.11
C SER A 390 -19.30 -16.27 11.06
N ALA A 391 -19.51 -16.81 12.27
CA ALA A 391 -20.55 -16.34 13.19
C ALA A 391 -20.10 -15.29 14.23
N LEU A 392 -18.89 -14.70 14.16
CA LEU A 392 -18.29 -13.94 15.28
C LEU A 392 -17.34 -12.76 14.88
N PRO A 393 -17.85 -11.60 14.43
CA PRO A 393 -17.07 -10.46 13.91
C PRO A 393 -16.07 -9.79 14.89
N PHE A 394 -16.18 -10.06 16.20
CA PHE A 394 -15.26 -9.50 17.21
C PHE A 394 -13.91 -10.23 17.28
N VAL A 395 -13.85 -11.49 16.86
CA VAL A 395 -12.61 -12.31 16.88
C VAL A 395 -11.66 -11.84 15.78
N ASP A 396 -12.25 -11.46 14.66
CA ASP A 396 -11.60 -11.05 13.43
C ASP A 396 -10.97 -9.65 13.59
N ARG A 397 -11.72 -8.67 14.14
CA ARG A 397 -11.15 -7.37 14.55
C ARG A 397 -10.00 -7.50 15.55
N ALA A 398 -10.08 -8.46 16.47
CA ALA A 398 -8.99 -8.73 17.40
C ALA A 398 -7.78 -9.38 16.72
N TYR A 399 -7.99 -10.14 15.64
CA TYR A 399 -6.91 -10.69 14.81
C TYR A 399 -6.20 -9.60 14.04
N ALA A 400 -6.93 -8.71 13.36
CA ALA A 400 -6.36 -7.55 12.65
C ALA A 400 -5.55 -6.66 13.60
N GLY A 401 -6.09 -6.36 14.79
CA GLY A 401 -5.34 -5.62 15.82
C GLY A 401 -4.10 -6.36 16.30
N LEU A 402 -4.13 -7.70 16.38
CA LEU A 402 -2.99 -8.50 16.82
C LEU A 402 -1.91 -8.61 15.73
N SER A 403 -2.28 -8.88 14.48
CA SER A 403 -1.35 -8.92 13.33
C SER A 403 -0.70 -7.57 13.09
N PHE A 404 -1.44 -6.49 13.35
CA PHE A 404 -0.89 -5.14 13.35
C PHE A 404 0.17 -4.92 14.43
N VAL A 405 0.13 -5.67 15.55
CA VAL A 405 1.07 -5.49 16.67
C VAL A 405 2.26 -6.45 16.60
N VAL A 406 2.04 -7.68 16.15
CA VAL A 406 3.04 -8.74 16.08
C VAL A 406 2.93 -9.53 14.79
N SER A 407 4.07 -9.93 14.21
CA SER A 407 4.07 -10.89 13.10
C SER A 407 3.54 -12.24 13.57
N LEU A 408 2.42 -12.66 13.00
CA LEU A 408 1.79 -13.94 13.32
C LEU A 408 2.38 -15.04 12.44
N PRO A 409 2.63 -16.24 12.98
CA PRO A 409 3.08 -17.36 12.16
C PRO A 409 2.06 -17.70 11.05
N ALA A 410 2.53 -18.16 9.88
CA ALA A 410 1.72 -18.69 8.76
C ALA A 410 0.53 -19.60 9.19
N TRP A 411 0.70 -20.38 10.25
CA TRP A 411 -0.30 -21.31 10.77
C TRP A 411 -1.34 -20.67 11.70
N PHE A 412 -1.13 -19.44 12.15
CA PHE A 412 -2.00 -18.77 13.10
C PHE A 412 -3.15 -18.07 12.37
N GLN A 413 -4.37 -18.58 12.59
CA GLN A 413 -5.63 -18.18 11.97
C GLN A 413 -6.57 -17.45 12.96
N PRO A 414 -7.52 -16.60 12.51
CA PRO A 414 -8.41 -15.81 13.38
C PRO A 414 -9.14 -16.64 14.45
N TRP A 415 -9.65 -17.82 14.10
CA TRP A 415 -10.38 -18.69 15.03
C TRP A 415 -9.56 -19.14 16.26
N HIS A 416 -8.23 -19.08 16.21
CA HIS A 416 -7.39 -19.33 17.39
C HIS A 416 -7.64 -18.32 18.50
N ILE A 417 -7.94 -17.06 18.17
CA ILE A 417 -8.29 -16.04 19.15
C ILE A 417 -9.60 -16.43 19.85
N GLY A 418 -10.58 -16.94 19.11
CA GLY A 418 -11.81 -17.51 19.66
C GLY A 418 -11.54 -18.67 20.64
N VAL A 419 -10.66 -19.61 20.26
CA VAL A 419 -10.27 -20.74 21.13
C VAL A 419 -9.55 -20.26 22.39
N ILE A 420 -8.65 -19.29 22.28
CA ILE A 420 -7.94 -18.69 23.42
C ILE A 420 -8.92 -17.98 24.35
N ALA A 421 -9.89 -17.22 23.83
CA ALA A 421 -10.89 -16.54 24.63
C ALA A 421 -11.74 -17.53 25.45
N VAL A 422 -12.21 -18.61 24.82
CA VAL A 422 -12.95 -19.68 25.52
C VAL A 422 -12.05 -20.37 26.57
N ALA A 423 -10.79 -20.64 26.25
CA ALA A 423 -9.84 -21.24 27.17
C ALA A 423 -9.60 -20.37 28.41
N VAL A 424 -9.48 -19.05 28.25
CA VAL A 424 -9.37 -18.09 29.36
C VAL A 424 -10.59 -18.17 30.28
N VAL A 425 -11.80 -18.19 29.72
CA VAL A 425 -13.04 -18.33 30.51
C VAL A 425 -13.04 -19.65 31.29
N LEU A 426 -12.67 -20.77 30.66
CA LEU A 426 -12.58 -22.08 31.30
C LEU A 426 -11.54 -22.11 32.43
N VAL A 427 -10.38 -21.45 32.26
CA VAL A 427 -9.35 -21.34 33.30
C VAL A 427 -9.83 -20.51 34.49
N VAL A 428 -10.48 -19.38 34.24
CA VAL A 428 -11.05 -18.52 35.29
C VAL A 428 -12.12 -19.29 36.09
N LEU A 429 -13.10 -19.89 35.40
CA LEU A 429 -14.15 -20.69 36.03
C LEU A 429 -13.58 -21.89 36.80
N GLY A 430 -12.61 -22.59 36.20
CA GLY A 430 -11.94 -23.72 36.83
C GLY A 430 -11.19 -23.32 38.10
N SER A 431 -10.50 -22.17 38.07
CA SER A 431 -9.77 -21.61 39.21
C SER A 431 -10.73 -21.21 40.34
N VAL A 432 -11.84 -20.55 40.02
CA VAL A 432 -12.90 -20.20 41.00
C VAL A 432 -13.48 -21.46 41.65
N LEU A 433 -13.72 -22.53 40.89
CA LEU A 433 -14.23 -23.80 41.41
C LEU A 433 -13.23 -24.51 42.33
N ILE A 434 -11.94 -24.45 42.00
CA ILE A 434 -10.88 -25.02 42.85
C ILE A 434 -10.78 -24.25 44.17
N VAL A 435 -10.77 -22.92 44.12
CA VAL A 435 -10.67 -22.06 45.32
C VAL A 435 -11.91 -22.19 46.19
N SER A 436 -13.11 -22.08 45.62
CA SER A 436 -14.37 -22.23 46.37
C SER A 436 -14.55 -23.65 46.92
N GLY A 437 -14.02 -24.67 46.24
CA GLY A 437 -13.99 -26.05 46.73
C GLY A 437 -13.02 -26.28 47.89
N ARG A 438 -12.08 -25.37 48.16
CA ARG A 438 -11.20 -25.41 49.35
C ARG A 438 -11.87 -24.81 50.59
N TRP A 439 -12.84 -23.92 50.43
CA TRP A 439 -13.50 -23.21 51.54
C TRP A 439 -14.77 -23.92 52.05
N ASN A 440 -15.27 -24.92 51.33
CA ASN A 440 -16.43 -25.75 51.70
C ASN A 440 -16.04 -27.13 52.25
N ARG A 441 -14.86 -27.27 52.87
CA ARG A 441 -14.46 -28.50 53.60
C ARG A 441 -14.61 -28.33 55.10
#